data_AF-A0A7G9TF19-F1
#
_entry.id   AF-A0A7G9TF19-F1
#
_cell.length_a   1.000
_cell.length_b   1.000
_cell.length_c   1.000
_cell.angle_alpha   90.00
_cell.angle_beta   90.00
_cell.angle_gamma   90.00
#
_symmetry.space_group_name_H-M   'P 1'
#
loop_
_entity.id
_entity.type
_entity.pdbx_description
1 polymer ?
#
loop_
_entity_poly.entity_id
_entity_poly.type
_entity_poly.pdbx_seq_one_letter_code
_entity_poly.pdbx_strand_id
1 'polypeptide(L)'
;MNAMRTATALCNARVLTPDGFVEGLAVLMQDGRIADLVADDAIPSEAARHDLHGATLLPGFIDAQVNGGGGALFNNDTSVEAIRTIAQAHRRFGTTGLLPTLISDDAEVMARAIAATREAIAQGVPGVLGIHLEGPYIAPARKGTHDAAKFRVPGADEVAMATSLDNGVTLLTLAPEQVPADTIRAMVARGAIVFAGHTAGTYEQILAGIEAGVSGFTHLYNAMSPLQGREPGAVGAALEDDGCWCGVIVDGVHVHPASLRVALSAKPRGKVFLVTDAMPMVGADDPSFDLYGETIAAVDGVVRNAAGALAGSALDMASAVRNCVRLLDLPLEEAARMASTYPADLLGLGATHGRIAPGYRADLVALDDDLQVVGTWIGGA
;
A
#
# COMPACT_ATOMS: atom_id res chain seq x y z
N MET A 1 2.05 -35.72 -21.43
CA MET A 1 0.76 -35.10 -21.77
C MET A 1 0.39 -34.20 -20.61
N ASN A 2 0.71 -32.90 -20.70
CA ASN A 2 0.21 -31.93 -19.72
C ASN A 2 -1.28 -31.82 -19.94
N ALA A 3 -2.10 -32.10 -18.92
CA ALA A 3 -3.50 -31.71 -18.95
C ALA A 3 -3.53 -30.20 -19.23
N MET A 4 -4.09 -29.79 -20.37
CA MET A 4 -4.40 -28.38 -20.62
C MET A 4 -5.24 -27.92 -19.44
N ARG A 5 -4.69 -27.05 -18.59
CA ARG A 5 -5.47 -26.44 -17.53
C ARG A 5 -6.58 -25.64 -18.20
N THR A 6 -7.81 -26.01 -17.89
CA THR A 6 -8.99 -25.31 -18.34
C THR A 6 -8.92 -23.87 -17.86
N ALA A 7 -9.05 -22.90 -18.76
CA ALA A 7 -9.13 -21.48 -18.40
C ALA A 7 -10.36 -21.21 -17.52
N THR A 8 -10.25 -20.32 -16.54
CA THR A 8 -11.37 -19.84 -15.73
C THR A 8 -11.90 -18.55 -16.34
N ALA A 9 -13.22 -18.42 -16.52
CA ALA A 9 -13.85 -17.20 -17.01
C ALA A 9 -14.66 -16.55 -15.89
N LEU A 10 -14.28 -15.34 -15.47
CA LEU A 10 -15.13 -14.51 -14.61
C LEU A 10 -16.13 -13.78 -15.52
N CYS A 11 -17.43 -14.02 -15.35
CA CYS A 11 -18.48 -13.53 -16.25
C CYS A 11 -19.64 -12.87 -15.51
N ASN A 12 -20.54 -12.20 -16.25
CA ASN A 12 -21.68 -11.48 -15.69
C ASN A 12 -21.22 -10.44 -14.64
N ALA A 13 -20.31 -9.56 -15.07
CA ALA A 13 -19.71 -8.53 -14.23
C ALA A 13 -19.64 -7.18 -14.95
N ARG A 14 -19.54 -6.11 -14.16
CA ARG A 14 -19.14 -4.79 -14.64
C ARG A 14 -17.62 -4.65 -14.47
N VAL A 15 -16.86 -4.71 -15.55
CA VAL A 15 -15.39 -4.83 -15.51
C VAL A 15 -14.73 -3.48 -15.70
N LEU A 16 -13.81 -3.08 -14.81
CA LEU A 16 -12.98 -1.89 -14.99
C LEU A 16 -11.74 -2.21 -15.85
N THR A 17 -11.82 -1.88 -17.13
CA THR A 17 -10.70 -1.95 -18.08
C THR A 17 -9.86 -0.66 -18.03
N PRO A 18 -8.68 -0.59 -18.68
CA PRO A 18 -7.92 0.65 -18.79
C PRO A 18 -8.73 1.82 -19.38
N ASP A 19 -9.66 1.51 -20.29
CA ASP A 19 -10.51 2.49 -21.00
C ASP A 19 -11.82 2.82 -20.26
N GLY A 20 -12.03 2.24 -19.07
CA GLY A 20 -13.22 2.45 -18.24
C GLY A 20 -14.06 1.20 -18.02
N PHE A 21 -15.25 1.40 -17.45
CA PHE A 21 -16.19 0.31 -17.16
C PHE A 21 -16.85 -0.24 -18.42
N VAL A 22 -16.87 -1.57 -18.54
CA VAL A 22 -17.52 -2.32 -19.61
C VAL A 22 -18.44 -3.38 -19.01
N GLU A 23 -19.67 -3.47 -19.51
CA GLU A 23 -20.65 -4.51 -19.15
C GLU A 23 -20.65 -5.63 -20.20
N GLY A 24 -21.09 -6.83 -19.81
CA GLY A 24 -21.15 -7.99 -20.71
C GLY A 24 -19.80 -8.52 -21.16
N LEU A 25 -18.74 -8.21 -20.39
CA LEU A 25 -17.36 -8.63 -20.64
C LEU A 25 -16.96 -9.70 -19.63
N ALA A 26 -16.37 -10.79 -20.12
CA ALA A 26 -15.77 -11.83 -19.33
C ALA A 26 -14.24 -11.73 -19.31
N VAL A 27 -13.66 -11.98 -18.15
CA VAL A 27 -12.20 -12.04 -17.96
C VAL A 27 -11.74 -13.49 -17.99
N LEU A 28 -11.02 -13.88 -19.03
CA LEU A 28 -10.42 -15.22 -19.13
C LEU A 28 -9.09 -15.22 -18.37
N MET A 29 -8.96 -16.14 -17.42
CA MET A 29 -7.76 -16.31 -16.60
C MET A 29 -7.14 -17.67 -16.88
N GLN A 30 -5.83 -17.68 -17.11
CA GLN A 30 -5.05 -18.89 -17.30
C GLN A 30 -3.62 -18.69 -16.80
N ASP A 31 -3.09 -19.70 -16.10
CA ASP A 31 -1.69 -19.74 -15.64
C ASP A 31 -1.25 -18.48 -14.88
N GLY A 32 -2.14 -17.96 -14.03
CA GLY A 32 -1.88 -16.79 -13.19
C GLY A 32 -2.04 -15.44 -13.88
N ARG A 33 -2.50 -15.41 -15.13
CA ARG A 33 -2.63 -14.21 -15.95
C ARG A 33 -4.02 -14.06 -16.53
N ILE A 34 -4.36 -12.83 -16.88
CA ILE A 34 -5.49 -12.51 -17.74
C ILE A 34 -5.08 -12.91 -19.15
N ALA A 35 -5.67 -13.97 -19.67
CA ALA A 35 -5.41 -14.51 -20.99
C ALA A 35 -6.05 -13.63 -22.07
N ASP A 36 -7.31 -13.27 -21.88
CA ASP A 36 -8.06 -12.43 -22.82
C ASP A 36 -9.29 -11.79 -22.16
N LEU A 37 -9.88 -10.81 -22.84
CA LEU A 37 -11.16 -10.20 -22.49
C LEU A 37 -12.14 -10.45 -23.63
N VAL A 38 -13.22 -11.20 -23.36
CA VAL A 38 -14.19 -11.63 -24.38
C VAL A 38 -15.60 -11.21 -23.99
N ALA A 39 -16.51 -11.11 -24.95
CA ALA A 39 -17.92 -10.94 -24.62
C ALA A 39 -18.45 -12.16 -23.84
N ASP A 40 -19.41 -11.96 -22.94
CA ASP A 40 -19.98 -13.04 -22.10
C ASP A 40 -20.57 -14.21 -22.91
N ASP A 41 -21.11 -13.92 -24.10
CA ASP A 41 -21.65 -14.91 -25.03
C ASP A 41 -20.56 -15.60 -25.89
N ALA A 42 -19.35 -15.06 -25.88
CA ALA A 42 -18.18 -15.57 -26.60
C ALA A 42 -17.19 -16.35 -25.71
N ILE A 43 -17.54 -16.60 -24.43
CA ILE A 43 -16.71 -17.42 -23.53
C ILE A 43 -16.57 -18.84 -24.11
N PRO A 44 -15.32 -19.35 -24.27
CA PRO A 44 -15.07 -20.69 -24.79
C PRO A 44 -15.83 -21.78 -24.01
N SER A 45 -16.37 -22.75 -24.74
CA SER A 45 -17.23 -23.81 -24.18
C SER A 45 -16.55 -24.66 -23.11
N GLU A 46 -15.23 -24.80 -23.23
CA GLU A 46 -14.36 -25.55 -22.36
C GLU A 46 -14.00 -24.78 -21.09
N ALA A 47 -14.11 -23.44 -21.08
CA ALA A 47 -13.71 -22.62 -19.93
C ALA A 47 -14.64 -22.84 -18.72
N ALA A 48 -14.05 -22.91 -17.53
CA ALA A 48 -14.78 -22.98 -16.27
C ALA A 48 -15.38 -21.62 -15.96
N ARG A 49 -16.70 -21.48 -16.12
CA ARG A 49 -17.41 -20.22 -15.85
C ARG A 49 -17.59 -20.00 -14.35
N HIS A 50 -17.30 -18.79 -13.91
CA HIS A 50 -17.55 -18.30 -12.57
C HIS A 50 -18.41 -17.02 -12.68
N ASP A 51 -19.70 -17.16 -12.37
CA ASP A 51 -20.68 -16.08 -12.43
C ASP A 51 -20.50 -15.14 -11.24
N LEU A 52 -20.24 -13.86 -11.52
CA LEU A 52 -20.06 -12.81 -10.51
C LEU A 52 -21.37 -12.13 -10.12
N HIS A 53 -22.51 -12.59 -10.64
CA HIS A 53 -23.85 -12.14 -10.27
C HIS A 53 -24.07 -10.63 -10.38
N GLY A 54 -23.46 -10.00 -11.38
CA GLY A 54 -23.53 -8.55 -11.62
C GLY A 54 -22.52 -7.73 -10.81
N ALA A 55 -21.64 -8.34 -10.03
CA ALA A 55 -20.63 -7.64 -9.24
C ALA A 55 -19.70 -6.78 -10.12
N THR A 56 -19.14 -5.74 -9.51
CA THR A 56 -18.14 -4.90 -10.14
C THR A 56 -16.75 -5.53 -9.99
N LEU A 57 -16.10 -5.85 -11.10
CA LEU A 57 -14.76 -6.44 -11.13
C LEU A 57 -13.71 -5.34 -11.37
N LEU A 58 -12.78 -5.23 -10.43
CA LEU A 58 -11.69 -4.25 -10.42
C LEU A 58 -10.32 -4.96 -10.43
N PRO A 59 -9.24 -4.27 -10.86
CA PRO A 59 -7.90 -4.75 -10.55
C PRO A 59 -7.74 -4.88 -9.04
N GLY A 60 -7.07 -5.95 -8.60
CA GLY A 60 -6.86 -6.19 -7.18
C GLY A 60 -6.05 -5.07 -6.53
N PHE A 61 -6.36 -4.79 -5.25
CA PHE A 61 -5.78 -3.64 -4.56
C PHE A 61 -4.34 -3.90 -4.14
N ILE A 62 -3.53 -2.84 -4.15
CA ILE A 62 -2.13 -2.84 -3.73
C ILE A 62 -1.95 -1.86 -2.58
N ASP A 63 -1.49 -2.36 -1.44
CA ASP A 63 -1.24 -1.54 -0.25
C ASP A 63 0.25 -1.44 0.08
N ALA A 64 0.79 -0.22 -0.03
CA ALA A 64 2.21 0.02 0.18
C ALA A 64 2.60 0.24 1.64
N GLN A 65 1.65 0.27 2.58
CA GLN A 65 1.92 0.50 4.01
C GLN A 65 1.00 -0.36 4.89
N VAL A 66 1.50 -1.52 5.33
CA VAL A 66 0.76 -2.50 6.12
C VAL A 66 1.61 -3.02 7.28
N ASN A 67 1.44 -2.47 8.47
CA ASN A 67 2.20 -2.89 9.66
C ASN A 67 1.74 -4.25 10.20
N GLY A 68 0.43 -4.53 10.10
CA GLY A 68 -0.18 -5.74 10.65
C GLY A 68 -1.52 -6.13 10.01
N GLY A 69 -2.04 -7.26 10.47
CA GLY A 69 -3.32 -7.84 10.05
C GLY A 69 -3.48 -9.25 10.61
N GLY A 70 -4.73 -9.66 10.85
CA GLY A 70 -5.07 -11.00 11.37
C GLY A 70 -4.50 -11.27 12.77
N GLY A 71 -4.29 -10.23 13.57
CA GLY A 71 -3.69 -10.31 14.90
C GLY A 71 -2.16 -10.30 14.89
N ALA A 72 -1.52 -10.41 13.72
CA ALA A 72 -0.06 -10.32 13.59
C ALA A 72 0.40 -8.86 13.39
N LEU A 73 1.53 -8.52 14.01
CA LEU A 73 2.24 -7.24 13.86
C LEU A 73 3.68 -7.54 13.43
N PHE A 74 4.11 -7.00 12.28
CA PHE A 74 5.41 -7.37 11.71
C PHE A 74 6.59 -6.89 12.57
N ASN A 75 6.43 -5.80 13.32
CA ASN A 75 7.41 -5.36 14.32
C ASN A 75 7.60 -6.34 15.49
N ASN A 76 6.55 -7.08 15.88
CA ASN A 76 6.65 -8.03 16.97
C ASN A 76 7.14 -9.40 16.51
N ASP A 77 6.79 -9.79 15.28
CA ASP A 77 7.20 -11.06 14.67
C ASP A 77 7.63 -10.84 13.21
N THR A 78 8.94 -10.76 12.99
CA THR A 78 9.55 -10.66 11.65
C THR A 78 9.69 -12.03 10.99
N SER A 79 8.65 -12.86 11.01
CA SER A 79 8.63 -14.21 10.42
C SER A 79 7.84 -14.26 9.10
N VAL A 80 8.11 -15.29 8.30
CA VAL A 80 7.32 -15.60 7.09
C VAL A 80 5.86 -15.88 7.45
N GLU A 81 5.60 -16.48 8.61
CA GLU A 81 4.24 -16.81 9.04
C GLU A 81 3.44 -15.59 9.45
N ALA A 82 4.08 -14.60 10.10
CA ALA A 82 3.47 -13.30 10.34
C ALA A 82 3.09 -12.61 9.02
N ILE A 83 4.01 -12.58 8.04
CA ILE A 83 3.73 -12.03 6.71
C ILE A 83 2.54 -12.75 6.05
N ARG A 84 2.50 -14.09 6.12
CA ARG A 84 1.41 -14.90 5.58
C ARG A 84 0.07 -14.56 6.25
N THR A 85 0.06 -14.44 7.58
CA THR A 85 -1.11 -14.08 8.36
C THR A 85 -1.65 -12.71 7.96
N ILE A 86 -0.76 -11.72 7.87
CA ILE A 86 -1.09 -10.35 7.42
C ILE A 86 -1.70 -10.39 6.02
N ALA A 87 -1.03 -11.03 5.05
CA ALA A 87 -1.50 -11.11 3.67
C ALA A 87 -2.86 -11.82 3.53
N GLN A 88 -3.09 -12.91 4.27
CA GLN A 88 -4.37 -13.60 4.27
C GLN A 88 -5.50 -12.76 4.85
N ALA A 89 -5.23 -11.99 5.91
CA ALA A 89 -6.22 -11.11 6.51
C ALA A 89 -6.65 -10.01 5.53
N HIS A 90 -5.68 -9.34 4.91
CA HIS A 90 -5.91 -8.25 3.96
C HIS A 90 -6.56 -8.71 2.66
N ARG A 91 -6.29 -9.93 2.20
CA ARG A 91 -6.92 -10.53 1.02
C ARG A 91 -8.45 -10.56 1.12
N ARG A 92 -9.01 -10.75 2.32
CA ARG A 92 -10.47 -10.74 2.55
C ARG A 92 -11.12 -9.40 2.20
N PHE A 93 -10.31 -8.35 2.12
CA PHE A 93 -10.71 -6.98 1.85
C PHE A 93 -10.15 -6.46 0.51
N GLY A 94 -9.85 -7.38 -0.42
CA GLY A 94 -9.53 -7.05 -1.81
C GLY A 94 -8.07 -6.74 -2.09
N THR A 95 -7.21 -6.72 -1.07
CA THR A 95 -5.76 -6.53 -1.23
C THR A 95 -5.13 -7.78 -1.84
N THR A 96 -4.63 -7.66 -3.07
CA THR A 96 -3.94 -8.73 -3.80
C THR A 96 -2.44 -8.53 -3.85
N GLY A 97 -1.96 -7.36 -3.45
CA GLY A 97 -0.55 -7.01 -3.34
C GLY A 97 -0.31 -6.14 -2.12
N LEU A 98 0.75 -6.36 -1.36
CA LEU A 98 1.13 -5.50 -0.25
C LEU A 98 2.62 -5.47 0.02
N LEU A 99 3.04 -4.47 0.77
CA LEU A 99 4.36 -4.39 1.41
C LEU A 99 4.15 -4.52 2.93
N PRO A 100 4.58 -5.62 3.58
CA PRO A 100 4.64 -5.65 5.04
C PRO A 100 5.58 -4.53 5.51
N THR A 101 5.08 -3.71 6.42
CA THR A 101 5.78 -2.53 6.92
C THR A 101 6.41 -2.83 8.26
N LEU A 102 7.72 -2.64 8.34
CA LEU A 102 8.44 -2.62 9.60
C LEU A 102 8.70 -1.16 9.98
N ILE A 103 8.11 -0.71 11.09
CA ILE A 103 8.43 0.61 11.65
C ILE A 103 9.78 0.60 12.39
N SER A 104 10.22 1.76 12.88
CA SER A 104 11.57 2.00 13.42
C SER A 104 12.03 0.97 14.46
N ASP A 105 13.10 0.25 14.13
CA ASP A 105 13.69 -0.76 15.02
C ASP A 105 15.23 -0.87 14.88
N ASP A 106 15.84 -1.79 15.61
CA ASP A 106 17.26 -2.10 15.54
C ASP A 106 17.64 -2.70 14.17
N ALA A 107 18.86 -2.45 13.71
CA ALA A 107 19.34 -2.92 12.41
C ALA A 107 19.27 -4.46 12.27
N GLU A 108 19.40 -5.19 13.37
CA GLU A 108 19.24 -6.66 13.37
C GLU A 108 17.79 -7.07 13.05
N VAL A 109 16.80 -6.36 13.60
CA VAL A 109 15.38 -6.61 13.33
C VAL A 109 15.07 -6.29 11.87
N MET A 110 15.58 -5.17 11.35
CA MET A 110 15.46 -4.80 9.94
C MET A 110 16.03 -5.89 9.02
N ALA A 111 17.23 -6.41 9.34
CA ALA A 111 17.85 -7.48 8.57
C ALA A 111 17.00 -8.77 8.58
N ARG A 112 16.42 -9.13 9.73
CA ARG A 112 15.49 -10.27 9.83
C ARG A 112 14.22 -10.06 9.02
N ALA A 113 13.63 -8.87 9.08
CA ALA A 113 12.44 -8.53 8.30
C ALA A 113 12.69 -8.65 6.79
N ILE A 114 13.81 -8.13 6.29
CA ILE A 114 14.19 -8.25 4.88
C ILE A 114 14.40 -9.72 4.49
N ALA A 115 15.06 -10.51 5.34
CA ALA A 115 15.25 -11.93 5.10
C ALA A 115 13.91 -12.70 5.08
N ALA A 116 13.00 -12.40 6.00
CA ALA A 116 11.67 -12.99 6.04
C ALA A 116 10.84 -12.62 4.80
N THR A 117 10.89 -11.36 4.35
CA THR A 117 10.23 -10.94 3.11
C THR A 117 10.80 -11.67 1.89
N ARG A 118 12.13 -11.76 1.78
CA ARG A 118 12.80 -12.50 0.69
C ARG A 118 12.31 -13.94 0.62
N GLU A 119 12.27 -14.60 1.77
CA GLU A 119 11.82 -15.99 1.89
C GLU A 119 10.32 -16.13 1.61
N ALA A 120 9.48 -15.22 2.10
CA ALA A 120 8.04 -15.21 1.82
C ALA A 120 7.75 -15.12 0.31
N ILE A 121 8.47 -14.25 -0.40
CA ILE A 121 8.34 -14.14 -1.86
C ILE A 121 8.84 -15.42 -2.54
N ALA A 122 9.98 -15.97 -2.11
CA ALA A 122 10.53 -17.21 -2.67
C ALA A 122 9.60 -18.43 -2.47
N GLN A 123 8.88 -18.48 -1.34
CA GLN A 123 7.85 -19.49 -1.05
C GLN A 123 6.53 -19.24 -1.79
N GLY A 124 6.38 -18.12 -2.49
CA GLY A 124 5.15 -17.75 -3.18
C GLY A 124 4.00 -17.42 -2.23
N VAL A 125 4.28 -16.80 -1.07
CA VAL A 125 3.22 -16.26 -0.20
C VAL A 125 2.38 -15.28 -1.03
N PRO A 126 1.06 -15.53 -1.20
CA PRO A 126 0.22 -14.72 -2.08
C PRO A 126 0.20 -13.25 -1.65
N GLY A 127 0.42 -12.36 -2.63
CA GLY A 127 0.29 -10.91 -2.46
C GLY A 127 1.47 -10.20 -1.81
N VAL A 128 2.57 -10.88 -1.47
CA VAL A 128 3.77 -10.18 -0.97
C VAL A 128 4.58 -9.64 -2.15
N LEU A 129 4.69 -8.31 -2.26
CA LEU A 129 5.38 -7.64 -3.38
C LEU A 129 6.77 -7.12 -3.01
N GLY A 130 7.09 -7.05 -1.73
CA GLY A 130 8.28 -6.40 -1.23
C GLY A 130 8.18 -6.08 0.25
N ILE A 131 8.95 -5.11 0.71
CA ILE A 131 8.96 -4.61 2.09
C ILE A 131 8.89 -3.08 2.10
N HIS A 132 8.23 -2.55 3.12
CA HIS A 132 8.32 -1.13 3.48
C HIS A 132 9.05 -0.99 4.81
N LEU A 133 10.11 -0.19 4.83
CA LEU A 133 10.88 0.14 6.02
C LEU A 133 10.54 1.58 6.42
N GLU A 134 9.73 1.75 7.45
CA GLU A 134 9.27 3.07 7.93
C GLU A 134 10.17 3.60 9.05
N GLY A 135 11.23 4.29 8.66
CA GLY A 135 12.34 4.68 9.52
C GLY A 135 13.44 3.61 9.60
N PRO A 136 14.35 3.67 10.59
CA PRO A 136 14.36 4.55 11.77
C PRO A 136 14.98 5.94 11.55
N TYR A 137 15.17 6.35 10.30
CA TYR A 137 15.84 7.59 9.94
C TYR A 137 14.88 8.78 9.92
N ILE A 138 14.15 8.99 11.02
CA ILE A 138 13.03 9.91 11.11
C ILE A 138 13.22 10.99 12.17
N ALA A 139 12.40 12.04 12.14
CA ALA A 139 12.53 13.19 13.03
C ALA A 139 11.93 12.91 14.42
N PRO A 140 12.68 13.12 15.52
CA PRO A 140 12.15 12.97 16.88
C PRO A 140 10.87 13.77 17.16
N ALA A 141 10.77 14.98 16.60
CA ALA A 141 9.60 15.86 16.74
C ALA A 141 8.34 15.32 16.05
N ARG A 142 8.48 14.33 15.17
CA ARG A 142 7.41 13.71 14.39
C ARG A 142 7.41 12.18 14.55
N LYS A 143 7.87 11.69 15.70
CA LYS A 143 7.97 10.25 15.97
C LYS A 143 6.65 9.47 15.85
N GLY A 144 5.49 10.11 16.09
CA GLY A 144 4.22 9.39 16.18
C GLY A 144 4.31 8.28 17.24
N THR A 145 4.03 7.04 16.83
CA THR A 145 4.14 5.84 17.68
C THR A 145 5.52 5.17 17.68
N HIS A 146 6.48 5.68 16.92
CA HIS A 146 7.80 5.08 16.78
C HIS A 146 8.64 5.27 18.06
N ASP A 147 9.45 4.27 18.40
CA ASP A 147 10.39 4.35 19.51
C ASP A 147 11.62 5.21 19.14
N ALA A 148 11.70 6.38 19.77
CA ALA A 148 12.78 7.34 19.55
C ALA A 148 14.16 6.80 19.93
N ALA A 149 14.26 5.76 20.77
CA ALA A 149 15.53 5.12 21.10
C ALA A 149 16.18 4.42 19.89
N LYS A 150 15.39 4.14 18.84
CA LYS A 150 15.87 3.49 17.61
C LYS A 150 16.42 4.48 16.59
N PHE A 151 16.15 5.77 16.73
CA PHE A 151 16.43 6.76 15.69
C PHE A 151 17.92 7.00 15.53
N ARG A 152 18.37 7.05 14.28
CA ARG A 152 19.78 7.17 13.92
C ARG A 152 19.95 7.66 12.49
N VAL A 153 21.16 8.08 12.15
CA VAL A 153 21.57 8.33 10.76
C VAL A 153 22.22 7.05 10.22
N PRO A 154 21.80 6.51 9.06
CA PRO A 154 22.34 5.26 8.56
C PRO A 154 23.77 5.42 8.05
N GLY A 155 24.63 4.48 8.43
CA GLY A 155 25.95 4.28 7.82
C GLY A 155 25.86 3.48 6.52
N ALA A 156 26.98 3.36 5.79
CA ALA A 156 27.03 2.68 4.49
C ALA A 156 26.60 1.20 4.55
N ASP A 157 26.96 0.47 5.60
CA ASP A 157 26.58 -0.93 5.78
C ASP A 157 25.07 -1.08 6.01
N GLU A 158 24.48 -0.14 6.74
CA GLU A 158 23.04 -0.14 7.01
C GLU A 158 22.24 0.23 5.76
N VAL A 159 22.73 1.18 4.95
CA VAL A 159 22.18 1.45 3.61
C VAL A 159 22.22 0.19 2.76
N ALA A 160 23.35 -0.51 2.73
CA ALA A 160 23.50 -1.72 1.94
C ALA A 160 22.54 -2.84 2.40
N MET A 161 22.34 -2.99 3.71
CA MET A 161 21.40 -3.93 4.31
C MET A 161 19.95 -3.55 3.99
N ALA A 162 19.56 -2.30 4.25
CA ALA A 162 18.19 -1.81 4.08
C ALA A 162 17.68 -1.92 2.64
N THR A 163 18.59 -1.88 1.65
CA THR A 163 18.26 -2.03 0.22
C THR A 163 18.67 -3.40 -0.35
N SER A 164 18.81 -4.43 0.48
CA SER A 164 19.37 -5.72 0.05
C SER A 164 18.35 -6.69 -0.57
N LEU A 165 17.04 -6.42 -0.49
CA LEU A 165 16.01 -7.27 -1.09
C LEU A 165 16.20 -7.34 -2.62
N ASP A 166 16.30 -8.54 -3.18
CA ASP A 166 16.66 -8.75 -4.61
C ASP A 166 15.55 -9.39 -5.43
N ASN A 167 14.47 -9.83 -4.79
CA ASN A 167 13.34 -10.50 -5.39
C ASN A 167 12.00 -9.79 -5.11
N GLY A 168 12.04 -8.52 -4.70
CA GLY A 168 10.87 -7.69 -4.41
C GLY A 168 11.21 -6.21 -4.31
N VAL A 169 10.19 -5.39 -4.08
CA VAL A 169 10.34 -3.92 -3.97
C VAL A 169 10.78 -3.52 -2.56
N THR A 170 11.66 -2.53 -2.44
CA THR A 170 11.97 -1.88 -1.16
C THR A 170 11.45 -0.45 -1.19
N LEU A 171 10.47 -0.15 -0.34
CA LEU A 171 10.05 1.21 -0.02
C LEU A 171 10.70 1.62 1.31
N LEU A 172 11.29 2.81 1.37
CA LEU A 172 11.92 3.38 2.56
C LEU A 172 11.27 4.71 2.89
N THR A 173 10.83 4.90 4.13
CA THR A 173 10.42 6.21 4.64
C THR A 173 11.50 6.78 5.53
N LEU A 174 11.88 8.03 5.28
CA LEU A 174 12.83 8.78 6.10
C LEU A 174 12.44 10.24 6.22
N ALA A 175 13.03 10.94 7.17
CA ALA A 175 12.96 12.39 7.28
C ALA A 175 14.15 13.01 6.54
N PRO A 176 13.95 13.72 5.41
CA PRO A 176 15.05 14.22 4.59
C PRO A 176 16.05 15.10 5.35
N GLU A 177 15.58 15.85 6.35
CA GLU A 177 16.41 16.72 7.18
C GLU A 177 17.27 15.97 8.20
N GLN A 178 17.01 14.68 8.42
CA GLN A 178 17.78 13.81 9.33
C GLN A 178 18.81 12.96 8.59
N VAL A 179 18.77 12.90 7.26
CA VAL A 179 19.61 12.00 6.45
C VAL A 179 20.43 12.80 5.44
N PRO A 180 21.77 12.62 5.38
CA PRO A 180 22.58 13.28 4.37
C PRO A 180 22.10 12.97 2.94
N ALA A 181 22.11 13.98 2.06
CA ALA A 181 21.64 13.83 0.68
C ALA A 181 22.39 12.73 -0.11
N ASP A 182 23.70 12.54 0.13
CA ASP A 182 24.45 11.45 -0.49
C ASP A 182 23.99 10.06 -0.03
N THR A 183 23.51 9.95 1.20
CA THR A 183 22.94 8.71 1.74
C THR A 183 21.59 8.40 1.08
N ILE A 184 20.73 9.40 0.87
CA ILE A 184 19.49 9.25 0.10
C ILE A 184 19.79 8.80 -1.34
N ARG A 185 20.73 9.48 -2.02
CA ARG A 185 21.18 9.09 -3.36
C ARG A 185 21.70 7.66 -3.41
N ALA A 186 22.45 7.22 -2.39
CA ALA A 186 22.96 5.86 -2.31
C ALA A 186 21.84 4.82 -2.16
N MET A 187 20.79 5.11 -1.38
CA MET A 187 19.61 4.24 -1.26
C MET A 187 18.88 4.11 -2.61
N VAL A 188 18.64 5.24 -3.28
CA VAL A 188 17.98 5.29 -4.60
C VAL A 188 18.80 4.57 -5.67
N ALA A 189 20.12 4.78 -5.71
CA ALA A 189 21.01 4.10 -6.66
C ALA A 189 21.05 2.58 -6.48
N ARG A 190 20.66 2.09 -5.29
CA ARG A 190 20.53 0.65 -4.98
C ARG A 190 19.12 0.10 -5.29
N GLY A 191 18.24 0.92 -5.87
CA GLY A 191 16.92 0.51 -6.34
C GLY A 191 15.79 0.68 -5.31
N ALA A 192 16.05 1.27 -4.14
CA ALA A 192 14.98 1.56 -3.21
C ALA A 192 14.17 2.78 -3.64
N ILE A 193 12.85 2.71 -3.43
CA ILE A 193 11.94 3.85 -3.52
C ILE A 193 12.02 4.57 -2.18
N VAL A 194 12.31 5.87 -2.18
CA VAL A 194 12.48 6.64 -0.95
C VAL A 194 11.39 7.69 -0.82
N PHE A 195 10.64 7.63 0.27
CA PHE A 195 9.58 8.56 0.63
C PHE A 195 9.99 9.44 1.82
N ALA A 196 9.52 10.68 1.82
CA ALA A 196 9.56 11.55 2.98
C ALA A 196 8.37 11.22 3.91
N GLY A 197 8.65 11.07 5.20
CA GLY A 197 7.63 10.85 6.22
C GLY A 197 8.24 11.03 7.61
N HIS A 198 7.39 11.22 8.62
CA HIS A 198 7.85 11.49 9.99
C HIS A 198 8.92 12.62 10.04
N THR A 199 8.67 13.70 9.29
CA THR A 199 9.64 14.77 9.03
C THR A 199 9.15 16.10 9.60
N ALA A 200 10.06 16.81 10.27
CA ALA A 200 9.87 18.18 10.73
C ALA A 200 10.52 19.21 9.80
N GLY A 201 10.99 18.77 8.62
CA GLY A 201 11.76 19.59 7.69
C GLY A 201 11.02 20.85 7.23
N THR A 202 11.78 21.91 6.98
CA THR A 202 11.28 23.08 6.23
C THR A 202 11.05 22.72 4.77
N TYR A 203 10.31 23.55 4.06
CA TYR A 203 10.09 23.38 2.63
C TYR A 203 11.40 23.13 1.84
N GLU A 204 12.45 23.93 2.10
CA GLU A 204 13.74 23.82 1.41
C GLU A 204 14.47 22.50 1.72
N GLN A 205 14.35 21.99 2.95
CA GLN A 205 14.96 20.71 3.32
C GLN A 205 14.27 19.55 2.62
N ILE A 206 12.95 19.64 2.41
CA ILE A 206 12.20 18.63 1.66
C ILE A 206 12.54 18.68 0.18
N LEU A 207 12.64 19.88 -0.42
CA LEU A 207 13.09 20.03 -1.80
C LEU A 207 14.49 19.45 -2.01
N ALA A 208 15.42 19.67 -1.07
CA ALA A 208 16.75 19.07 -1.13
C ALA A 208 16.70 17.52 -1.06
N GLY A 209 15.74 16.96 -0.32
CA GLY A 209 15.44 15.54 -0.31
C GLY A 209 14.93 15.03 -1.65
N ILE A 210 14.01 15.76 -2.29
CA ILE A 210 13.48 15.45 -3.63
C ILE A 210 14.61 15.48 -4.66
N GLU A 211 15.47 16.51 -4.63
CA GLU A 211 16.66 16.60 -5.48
C GLU A 211 17.62 15.42 -5.26
N ALA A 212 17.72 14.91 -4.02
CA ALA A 212 18.50 13.72 -3.70
C ALA A 212 17.85 12.39 -4.15
N GLY A 213 16.59 12.41 -4.58
CA GLY A 213 15.87 11.25 -5.12
C GLY A 213 14.70 10.76 -4.28
N VAL A 214 14.27 11.50 -3.25
CA VAL A 214 12.94 11.26 -2.64
C VAL A 214 11.88 11.40 -3.72
N SER A 215 11.02 10.40 -3.85
CA SER A 215 10.03 10.30 -4.93
C SER A 215 8.59 10.30 -4.44
N GLY A 216 8.36 10.43 -3.13
CA GLY A 216 7.01 10.50 -2.59
C GLY A 216 6.94 10.80 -1.11
N PHE A 217 5.72 10.75 -0.58
CA PHE A 217 5.36 11.10 0.77
C PHE A 217 4.50 9.99 1.40
N THR A 218 4.94 9.49 2.56
CA THR A 218 4.19 8.49 3.35
C THR A 218 3.06 9.19 4.09
N HIS A 219 1.85 8.61 4.09
CA HIS A 219 0.64 9.12 4.78
C HIS A 219 0.54 10.66 4.89
N LEU A 220 0.48 11.33 3.73
CA LEU A 220 0.41 12.78 3.60
C LEU A 220 -0.46 13.43 4.69
N TYR A 221 0.05 14.50 5.30
CA TYR A 221 -0.44 15.21 6.50
C TYR A 221 0.00 14.60 7.83
N ASN A 222 0.05 13.27 7.96
CA ASN A 222 0.35 12.61 9.22
C ASN A 222 1.86 12.67 9.51
N ALA A 223 2.22 12.99 10.76
CA ALA A 223 3.62 13.14 11.19
C ALA A 223 4.50 14.05 10.30
N MET A 224 3.92 15.11 9.72
CA MET A 224 4.64 16.08 8.86
C MET A 224 4.63 17.50 9.45
N SER A 225 5.61 18.32 9.08
CA SER A 225 5.51 19.78 9.25
C SER A 225 4.34 20.34 8.42
N PRO A 226 3.42 21.11 9.04
CA PRO A 226 2.18 21.52 8.39
C PRO A 226 2.39 22.68 7.42
N LEU A 227 1.47 22.82 6.47
CA LEU A 227 1.39 23.96 5.56
C LEU A 227 0.99 25.24 6.31
N GLN A 228 1.87 26.24 6.29
CA GLN A 228 1.62 27.59 6.79
C GLN A 228 1.91 28.63 5.71
N GLY A 229 1.33 29.82 5.82
CA GLY A 229 1.46 30.85 4.77
C GLY A 229 2.88 31.40 4.55
N ARG A 230 3.78 31.29 5.53
CA ARG A 230 5.20 31.71 5.42
C ARG A 230 6.20 30.56 5.45
N GLU A 231 5.75 29.37 5.83
CA GLU A 231 6.56 28.17 5.94
C GLU A 231 5.70 27.00 5.45
N PRO A 232 5.83 26.59 4.18
CA PRO A 232 5.01 25.52 3.63
C PRO A 232 5.28 24.16 4.29
N GLY A 233 6.48 23.94 4.81
CA GLY A 233 6.88 22.65 5.39
C GLY A 233 6.74 21.48 4.40
N ALA A 234 6.69 20.27 4.96
CA ALA A 234 6.60 19.04 4.19
C ALA A 234 5.23 18.86 3.51
N VAL A 235 4.14 19.25 4.18
CA VAL A 235 2.81 19.21 3.54
C VAL A 235 2.76 20.16 2.34
N GLY A 236 3.32 21.37 2.47
CA GLY A 236 3.38 22.31 1.36
C GLY A 236 4.22 21.79 0.19
N ALA A 237 5.40 21.25 0.46
CA ALA A 237 6.25 20.63 -0.56
C ALA A 237 5.56 19.45 -1.26
N ALA A 238 4.87 18.59 -0.50
CA ALA A 238 4.17 17.44 -1.06
C ALA A 238 3.04 17.85 -2.02
N LEU A 239 2.29 18.90 -1.66
CA LEU A 239 1.17 19.40 -2.45
C LEU A 239 1.60 20.20 -3.68
N GLU A 240 2.76 20.87 -3.62
CA GLU A 240 3.26 21.74 -4.70
C GLU A 240 4.05 20.96 -5.75
N ASP A 241 4.84 19.96 -5.36
CA ASP A 241 5.63 19.18 -6.31
C ASP A 241 4.74 18.26 -7.16
N ASP A 242 4.83 18.35 -8.49
CA ASP A 242 4.01 17.54 -9.40
C ASP A 242 4.53 16.10 -9.59
N GLY A 243 5.80 15.85 -9.29
CA GLY A 243 6.49 14.60 -9.59
C GLY A 243 6.26 13.50 -8.55
N CYS A 244 6.20 13.87 -7.28
CA CYS A 244 6.19 12.98 -6.14
C CYS A 244 4.83 12.34 -5.92
N TRP A 245 4.85 11.10 -5.44
CA TRP A 245 3.67 10.35 -5.02
C TRP A 245 3.25 10.74 -3.60
N CYS A 246 1.97 10.61 -3.28
CA CYS A 246 1.43 10.86 -1.94
C CYS A 246 0.53 9.71 -1.53
N GLY A 247 0.95 8.93 -0.53
CA GLY A 247 0.08 7.95 0.12
C GLY A 247 -0.89 8.68 1.05
N VAL A 248 -2.17 8.32 1.04
CA VAL A 248 -3.17 8.89 1.95
C VAL A 248 -3.99 7.80 2.64
N ILE A 249 -4.28 8.02 3.93
CA ILE A 249 -5.16 7.18 4.73
C ILE A 249 -6.57 7.80 4.68
N VAL A 250 -7.54 7.04 4.17
CA VAL A 250 -8.92 7.53 3.94
C VAL A 250 -9.90 6.83 4.88
N ASP A 251 -9.71 6.99 6.18
CA ASP A 251 -10.60 6.46 7.23
C ASP A 251 -11.53 7.53 7.84
N GLY A 252 -11.36 8.80 7.45
CA GLY A 252 -12.11 9.94 7.98
C GLY A 252 -11.62 10.43 9.35
N VAL A 253 -10.54 9.85 9.88
CA VAL A 253 -9.99 10.15 11.21
C VAL A 253 -8.56 10.68 11.11
N HIS A 254 -7.69 9.98 10.38
CA HIS A 254 -6.29 10.39 10.16
C HIS A 254 -6.21 11.72 9.41
N VAL A 255 -7.08 11.89 8.41
CA VAL A 255 -7.16 13.10 7.60
C VAL A 255 -8.62 13.47 7.40
N HIS A 256 -8.96 14.73 7.69
CA HIS A 256 -10.29 15.24 7.44
C HIS A 256 -10.61 15.21 5.93
N PRO A 257 -11.82 14.79 5.50
CA PRO A 257 -12.17 14.69 4.08
C PRO A 257 -11.92 15.95 3.24
N ALA A 258 -12.08 17.14 3.84
CA ALA A 258 -11.76 18.40 3.16
C ALA A 258 -10.27 18.54 2.81
N SER A 259 -9.36 18.10 3.70
CA SER A 259 -7.91 18.13 3.42
C SER A 259 -7.52 17.11 2.35
N LEU A 260 -8.18 15.95 2.32
CA LEU A 260 -8.00 14.98 1.23
C LEU A 260 -8.45 15.56 -0.12
N ARG A 261 -9.60 16.25 -0.17
CA ARG A 261 -10.03 16.95 -1.40
C ARG A 261 -9.07 18.06 -1.82
N VAL A 262 -8.45 18.78 -0.87
CA VAL A 262 -7.38 19.74 -1.18
C VAL A 262 -6.19 19.03 -1.82
N ALA A 263 -5.74 17.90 -1.27
CA ALA A 263 -4.65 17.12 -1.83
C ALA A 263 -4.96 16.64 -3.26
N LEU A 264 -6.16 16.09 -3.47
CA LEU A 264 -6.63 15.65 -4.79
C LEU A 264 -6.75 16.80 -5.80
N SER A 265 -7.04 18.02 -5.35
CA SER A 265 -7.14 19.19 -6.22
C SER A 265 -5.77 19.79 -6.56
N ALA A 266 -4.82 19.73 -5.64
CA ALA A 266 -3.47 20.28 -5.81
C ALA A 266 -2.59 19.35 -6.65
N LYS A 267 -2.66 18.04 -6.39
CA LYS A 267 -1.81 17.04 -7.04
C LYS A 267 -2.30 16.69 -8.45
N PRO A 268 -1.38 16.44 -9.40
CA PRO A 268 -1.75 15.83 -10.67
C PRO A 268 -2.46 14.50 -10.46
N ARG A 269 -3.46 14.23 -11.30
CA ARG A 269 -4.15 12.93 -11.34
C ARG A 269 -3.13 11.81 -11.52
N GLY A 270 -3.27 10.75 -10.72
CA GLY A 270 -2.28 9.67 -10.70
C GLY A 270 -1.07 9.90 -9.79
N LYS A 271 -1.11 10.89 -8.88
CA LYS A 271 -0.04 11.08 -7.86
C LYS A 271 -0.50 10.89 -6.42
N VAL A 272 -1.80 10.75 -6.18
CA VAL A 272 -2.34 10.40 -4.87
C VAL A 272 -2.80 8.94 -4.92
N PHE A 273 -2.36 8.12 -3.97
CA PHE A 273 -2.71 6.70 -3.91
C PHE A 273 -3.11 6.31 -2.48
N LEU A 274 -3.87 5.22 -2.35
CA LEU A 274 -4.40 4.77 -1.06
C LEU A 274 -3.38 3.89 -0.36
N VAL A 275 -3.27 4.10 0.95
CA VAL A 275 -2.61 3.19 1.90
C VAL A 275 -3.52 3.00 3.09
N THR A 276 -3.42 1.86 3.77
CA THR A 276 -4.18 1.67 5.00
C THR A 276 -3.42 2.13 6.24
N ASP A 277 -2.10 1.96 6.27
CA ASP A 277 -1.33 2.02 7.52
C ASP A 277 -1.91 1.06 8.58
N ALA A 278 -2.39 -0.09 8.10
CA ALA A 278 -3.16 -1.03 8.90
C ALA A 278 -2.35 -1.69 10.01
N MET A 279 -3.03 -1.88 11.14
CA MET A 279 -2.54 -2.54 12.33
C MET A 279 -3.20 -3.92 12.50
N PRO A 280 -2.79 -4.74 13.50
CA PRO A 280 -3.22 -6.14 13.65
C PRO A 280 -4.73 -6.39 13.65
N MET A 281 -5.54 -5.39 13.99
CA MET A 281 -7.00 -5.46 14.03
C MET A 281 -7.65 -5.80 12.69
N VAL A 282 -7.04 -5.46 11.55
CA VAL A 282 -7.63 -5.75 10.24
C VAL A 282 -7.73 -7.26 10.05
N GLY A 283 -8.96 -7.78 10.01
CA GLY A 283 -9.23 -9.21 9.87
C GLY A 283 -9.05 -10.04 11.16
N ALA A 284 -8.87 -9.41 12.32
CA ALA A 284 -8.83 -10.04 13.63
C ALA A 284 -10.16 -9.86 14.39
N ASP A 285 -10.41 -10.74 15.37
CA ASP A 285 -11.55 -10.61 16.29
C ASP A 285 -11.22 -9.70 17.49
N ASP A 286 -9.94 -9.55 17.83
CA ASP A 286 -9.47 -8.71 18.94
C ASP A 286 -9.31 -7.25 18.48
N PRO A 287 -9.97 -6.28 19.13
CA PRO A 287 -9.81 -4.86 18.84
C PRO A 287 -8.55 -4.23 19.46
N SER A 288 -7.62 -5.04 19.98
CA SER A 288 -6.38 -4.60 20.62
C SER A 288 -5.16 -5.41 20.20
N PHE A 289 -3.98 -4.83 20.40
CA PHE A 289 -2.69 -5.46 20.14
C PHE A 289 -1.58 -4.79 20.97
N ASP A 290 -0.45 -5.47 21.15
CA ASP A 290 0.71 -4.89 21.83
C ASP A 290 1.72 -4.32 20.82
N LEU A 291 2.27 -3.14 21.10
CA LEU A 291 3.38 -2.53 20.36
C LEU A 291 4.36 -1.90 21.37
N TYR A 292 5.64 -2.25 21.27
CA TYR A 292 6.69 -1.81 22.22
C TYR A 292 6.36 -2.05 23.71
N GLY A 293 5.62 -3.13 24.00
CA GLY A 293 5.21 -3.47 25.36
C GLY A 293 4.02 -2.65 25.89
N GLU A 294 3.36 -1.87 25.01
CA GLU A 294 2.16 -1.12 25.30
C GLU A 294 0.95 -1.74 24.60
N THR A 295 -0.15 -1.95 25.32
CA THR A 295 -1.42 -2.40 24.72
C THR A 295 -2.14 -1.22 24.08
N ILE A 296 -2.34 -1.31 22.77
CA ILE A 296 -3.06 -0.37 21.92
C ILE A 296 -4.44 -0.96 21.63
N ALA A 297 -5.49 -0.16 21.75
CA ALA A 297 -6.86 -0.58 21.46
C ALA A 297 -7.60 0.45 20.60
N ALA A 298 -8.56 -0.01 19.81
CA ALA A 298 -9.51 0.89 19.15
C ALA A 298 -10.55 1.39 20.17
N VAL A 299 -10.63 2.71 20.33
CA VAL A 299 -11.72 3.37 21.06
C VAL A 299 -12.56 4.13 20.04
N ASP A 300 -13.85 3.81 19.96
CA ASP A 300 -14.78 4.33 18.95
C ASP A 300 -14.29 4.16 17.49
N GLY A 301 -13.61 3.04 17.22
CA GLY A 301 -13.03 2.73 15.90
C GLY A 301 -11.72 3.45 15.59
N VAL A 302 -11.16 4.20 16.53
CA VAL A 302 -9.90 4.94 16.37
C VAL A 302 -8.79 4.30 17.17
N VAL A 303 -7.67 3.99 16.50
CA VAL A 303 -6.50 3.35 17.11
C VAL A 303 -5.58 4.41 17.73
N ARG A 304 -5.42 4.39 19.07
CA ARG A 304 -4.55 5.35 19.78
C ARG A 304 -3.67 4.66 20.81
N ASN A 305 -2.46 5.18 20.99
CA ASN A 305 -1.63 4.83 22.13
C ASN A 305 -2.07 5.58 23.41
N ALA A 306 -1.48 5.24 24.55
CA ALA A 306 -1.73 5.80 25.87
C ALA A 306 -1.42 7.31 25.96
N ALA A 307 -0.54 7.82 25.08
CA ALA A 307 -0.27 9.25 24.94
C ALA A 307 -1.33 9.98 24.09
N GLY A 308 -2.33 9.26 23.56
CA GLY A 308 -3.41 9.80 22.73
C GLY A 308 -3.05 10.00 21.25
N ALA A 309 -1.84 9.66 20.83
CA ALA A 309 -1.42 9.73 19.43
C ALA A 309 -2.06 8.59 18.63
N LEU A 310 -2.39 8.86 17.36
CA LEU A 310 -2.81 7.81 16.43
C LEU A 310 -1.66 6.81 16.25
N ALA A 311 -1.99 5.52 16.25
CA ALA A 311 -1.02 4.44 16.17
C ALA A 311 -1.40 3.46 15.06
N GLY A 312 -1.27 3.92 13.82
CA GLY A 312 -1.79 3.27 12.62
C GLY A 312 -3.32 3.29 12.55
N SER A 313 -3.90 2.46 11.69
CA SER A 313 -5.34 2.40 11.46
C SER A 313 -5.92 0.97 11.56
N ALA A 314 -7.24 0.89 11.66
CA ALA A 314 -8.01 -0.33 11.44
C ALA A 314 -8.66 -0.36 10.04
N LEU A 315 -8.16 0.48 9.11
CA LEU A 315 -8.70 0.62 7.76
C LEU A 315 -8.27 -0.57 6.89
N ASP A 316 -9.20 -1.12 6.11
CA ASP A 316 -8.90 -2.04 5.02
C ASP A 316 -9.05 -1.35 3.65
N MET A 317 -8.47 -1.93 2.59
CA MET A 317 -8.45 -1.29 1.27
C MET A 317 -9.83 -1.14 0.62
N ALA A 318 -10.74 -2.11 0.80
CA ALA A 318 -12.12 -1.98 0.29
C ALA A 318 -12.86 -0.83 1.00
N SER A 319 -12.65 -0.69 2.31
CA SER A 319 -13.14 0.46 3.09
C SER A 319 -12.52 1.78 2.62
N ALA A 320 -11.21 1.82 2.33
CA ALA A 320 -10.55 3.01 1.81
C ALA A 320 -11.14 3.44 0.44
N VAL A 321 -11.35 2.49 -0.47
CA VAL A 321 -12.00 2.73 -1.78
C VAL A 321 -13.43 3.24 -1.60
N ARG A 322 -14.22 2.59 -0.73
CA ARG A 322 -15.60 2.99 -0.44
C ARG A 322 -15.67 4.38 0.20
N ASN A 323 -14.70 4.72 1.06
CA ASN A 323 -14.62 6.04 1.68
C ASN A 323 -14.23 7.12 0.67
N CYS A 324 -13.37 6.84 -0.32
CA CYS A 324 -13.14 7.76 -1.43
C CYS A 324 -14.43 8.10 -2.17
N VAL A 325 -15.27 7.11 -2.45
CA VAL A 325 -16.57 7.34 -3.11
C VAL A 325 -17.51 8.13 -2.19
N ARG A 326 -17.69 7.68 -0.94
CA ARG A 326 -18.72 8.23 -0.03
C ARG A 326 -18.34 9.56 0.64
N LEU A 327 -17.07 9.75 0.99
CA LEU A 327 -16.60 10.93 1.75
C LEU A 327 -15.97 12.00 0.86
N LEU A 328 -15.37 11.59 -0.28
CA LEU A 328 -14.66 12.49 -1.19
C LEU A 328 -15.42 12.74 -2.50
N ASP A 329 -16.53 12.05 -2.72
CA ASP A 329 -17.35 12.14 -3.95
C ASP A 329 -16.55 11.79 -5.21
N LEU A 330 -15.59 10.86 -5.08
CA LEU A 330 -14.82 10.37 -6.22
C LEU A 330 -15.60 9.30 -7.00
N PRO A 331 -15.51 9.29 -8.34
CA PRO A 331 -15.94 8.14 -9.12
C PRO A 331 -15.22 6.86 -8.66
N LEU A 332 -15.95 5.75 -8.57
CA LEU A 332 -15.38 4.45 -8.19
C LEU A 332 -14.16 4.06 -9.03
N GLU A 333 -14.20 4.36 -10.33
CA GLU A 333 -13.10 4.14 -11.25
C GLU A 333 -11.80 4.86 -10.81
N GLU A 334 -11.89 6.09 -10.31
CA GLU A 334 -10.72 6.82 -9.80
C GLU A 334 -10.23 6.23 -8.47
N ALA A 335 -11.16 5.95 -7.55
CA ALA A 335 -10.83 5.31 -6.28
C ALA A 335 -10.14 3.94 -6.49
N ALA A 336 -10.60 3.16 -7.45
CA ALA A 336 -9.98 1.90 -7.85
C ALA A 336 -8.57 2.09 -8.40
N ARG A 337 -8.33 3.10 -9.24
CA ARG A 337 -6.98 3.44 -9.72
C ARG A 337 -6.04 3.85 -8.59
N MET A 338 -6.53 4.66 -7.65
CA MET A 338 -5.78 5.04 -6.44
C MET A 338 -5.42 3.84 -5.56
N ALA A 339 -6.22 2.78 -5.59
CA ALA A 339 -6.00 1.54 -4.85
C ALA A 339 -5.20 0.47 -5.60
N SER A 340 -4.98 0.60 -6.92
CA SER A 340 -4.42 -0.47 -7.75
C SER A 340 -3.43 0.04 -8.79
N THR A 341 -3.90 0.75 -9.81
CA THR A 341 -3.08 1.25 -10.92
C THR A 341 -1.95 2.16 -10.45
N TYR A 342 -2.24 3.14 -9.60
CA TYR A 342 -1.26 4.12 -9.12
C TYR A 342 -0.20 3.50 -8.20
N PRO A 343 -0.56 2.67 -7.19
CA PRO A 343 0.46 1.95 -6.42
C PRO A 343 1.25 0.95 -7.29
N ALA A 344 0.65 0.31 -8.30
CA ALA A 344 1.42 -0.53 -9.24
C ALA A 344 2.47 0.29 -10.02
N ASP A 345 2.09 1.47 -10.54
CA ASP A 345 3.01 2.33 -11.28
C ASP A 345 4.11 2.90 -10.39
N LEU A 346 3.77 3.35 -9.17
CA LEU A 346 4.72 3.78 -8.15
C LEU A 346 5.79 2.72 -7.85
N LEU A 347 5.35 1.48 -7.66
CA LEU A 347 6.23 0.37 -7.28
C LEU A 347 7.02 -0.22 -8.47
N GLY A 348 6.90 0.35 -9.67
CA GLY A 348 7.52 -0.17 -10.88
C GLY A 348 6.89 -1.46 -11.42
N LEU A 349 5.68 -1.79 -10.98
CA LEU A 349 4.92 -2.99 -11.32
C LEU A 349 3.81 -2.76 -12.37
N GLY A 350 3.67 -1.53 -12.87
CA GLY A 350 2.61 -1.10 -13.78
C GLY A 350 2.47 -1.91 -15.07
N ALA A 351 3.54 -2.59 -15.53
CA ALA A 351 3.48 -3.47 -16.70
C ALA A 351 2.82 -4.84 -16.43
N THR A 352 2.54 -5.17 -15.16
CA THR A 352 2.06 -6.50 -14.76
C THR A 352 0.88 -6.49 -13.79
N HIS A 353 0.72 -5.44 -13.00
CA HIS A 353 -0.33 -5.33 -11.97
C HIS A 353 -1.20 -4.08 -12.18
N GLY A 354 -2.31 -3.99 -11.44
CA GLY A 354 -3.10 -2.78 -11.30
C GLY A 354 -4.01 -2.44 -12.49
N ARG A 355 -4.17 -3.35 -13.46
CA ARG A 355 -5.03 -3.19 -14.65
C ARG A 355 -5.64 -4.54 -15.06
N ILE A 356 -6.89 -4.51 -15.54
CA ILE A 356 -7.53 -5.67 -16.18
C ILE A 356 -7.30 -5.59 -17.68
N ALA A 357 -6.25 -6.27 -18.17
CA ALA A 357 -5.92 -6.34 -19.59
C ALA A 357 -5.16 -7.64 -19.93
N PRO A 358 -5.23 -8.13 -21.18
CA PRO A 358 -4.50 -9.32 -21.59
C PRO A 358 -3.00 -9.24 -21.25
N GLY A 359 -2.44 -10.34 -20.73
CA GLY A 359 -1.05 -10.44 -20.32
C GLY A 359 -0.75 -10.00 -18.88
N TYR A 360 -1.61 -9.20 -18.25
CA TYR A 360 -1.47 -8.80 -16.84
C TYR A 360 -1.69 -9.99 -15.90
N ARG A 361 -1.22 -9.87 -14.66
CA ARG A 361 -1.55 -10.86 -13.64
C ARG A 361 -3.05 -10.87 -13.37
N ALA A 362 -3.59 -12.06 -13.12
CA ALA A 362 -4.97 -12.25 -12.70
C ALA A 362 -5.14 -11.95 -11.20
N ASP A 363 -4.75 -10.74 -10.81
CA ASP A 363 -4.91 -10.21 -9.45
C ASP A 363 -6.12 -9.26 -9.47
N LEU A 364 -7.24 -9.72 -8.92
CA LEU A 364 -8.58 -9.13 -9.15
C LEU A 364 -9.38 -9.08 -7.85
N VAL A 365 -10.31 -8.13 -7.76
CA VAL A 365 -11.30 -8.04 -6.69
C VAL A 365 -12.68 -7.79 -7.28
N ALA A 366 -13.68 -8.52 -6.78
CA ALA A 366 -15.09 -8.32 -7.11
C ALA A 366 -15.79 -7.66 -5.92
N LEU A 367 -16.54 -6.59 -6.21
CA LEU A 367 -17.32 -5.83 -5.24
C LEU A 367 -18.81 -5.92 -5.54
N ASP A 368 -19.64 -6.04 -4.52
CA ASP A 368 -21.09 -5.85 -4.65
C ASP A 368 -21.48 -4.36 -4.74
N ASP A 369 -22.79 -4.08 -4.82
CA ASP A 369 -23.34 -2.73 -4.94
C ASP A 369 -23.03 -1.84 -3.71
N ASP A 370 -22.78 -2.45 -2.54
CA ASP A 370 -22.38 -1.76 -1.31
C ASP A 370 -20.87 -1.57 -1.19
N LEU A 371 -20.12 -1.94 -2.24
CA LEU A 371 -18.66 -1.95 -2.28
C LEU A 371 -18.06 -2.83 -1.18
N GLN A 372 -18.70 -3.96 -0.89
CA GLN A 372 -18.14 -5.05 -0.10
C GLN A 372 -17.49 -6.08 -1.01
N VAL A 373 -16.42 -6.70 -0.52
CA VAL A 373 -15.70 -7.73 -1.28
C VAL A 373 -16.50 -9.01 -1.29
N VAL A 374 -16.82 -9.48 -2.50
CA VAL A 374 -17.49 -10.77 -2.74
C VAL A 374 -16.56 -11.81 -3.38
N GLY A 375 -15.39 -11.38 -3.87
CA GLY A 375 -14.38 -12.28 -4.41
C GLY A 375 -13.02 -11.62 -4.54
N THR A 376 -11.95 -12.41 -4.41
CA THR A 376 -10.57 -11.93 -4.58
C THR A 376 -9.70 -13.05 -5.14
N TRP A 377 -8.96 -12.74 -6.19
CA TRP A 377 -8.08 -13.66 -6.91
C TRP A 377 -6.66 -13.14 -6.87
N ILE A 378 -5.69 -14.01 -6.56
CA ILE A 378 -4.25 -13.71 -6.67
C ILE A 378 -3.63 -14.74 -7.58
N GLY A 379 -3.18 -14.32 -8.76
CA GLY A 379 -2.78 -15.23 -9.83
C GLY A 379 -3.91 -16.16 -10.25
N GLY A 380 -5.15 -15.65 -10.32
CA GLY A 380 -6.33 -16.38 -10.78
C GLY A 380 -6.85 -17.46 -9.82
N ALA A 381 -6.29 -17.58 -8.62
CA ALA A 381 -6.69 -18.53 -7.57
C ALA A 381 -7.24 -17.81 -6.33
#